data_AF-A0A8T4PF75-F1
#
_entry.id   AF-A0A8T4PF75-F1
#
_cell.length_a   1.000
_cell.length_b   1.000
_cell.length_c   1.000
_cell.angle_alpha   90.00
_cell.angle_beta   90.00
_cell.angle_gamma   90.00
#
_symmetry.space_group_name_H-M   'P 1'
#
loop_
_entity.id
_entity.type
_entity.pdbx_description
1 polymer ?
#
loop_
_entity_poly.entity_id
_entity_poly.type
_entity_poly.pdbx_seq_one_letter_code
_entity_poly.pdbx_strand_id
1 'polypeptide(L)'
;MSLELRIPNVVWPEQSGIYKVVQFMIEGVPYLEFNRKDEIYHGQIIDRFAKKMSIQMIVRKVKDEPLKFFKDGEKYKIQGMGYCDLNLMQRIAEFYGSSQHYDISIDQRHLEIY
;
A
#
# COMPACT_ATOMS: atom_id res chain seq x y z
N MET A 1 3.03 16.36 -26.87
CA MET A 1 3.28 16.71 -25.46
C MET A 1 2.12 16.17 -24.65
N SER A 2 2.29 15.02 -24.01
CA SER A 2 1.27 14.42 -23.14
C SER A 2 1.26 15.13 -21.79
N LEU A 3 0.08 15.60 -21.39
CA LEU A 3 -0.21 16.01 -20.02
C LEU A 3 -0.37 14.73 -19.18
N GLU A 4 0.73 14.09 -18.82
CA GLU A 4 0.72 12.97 -17.87
C GLU A 4 1.51 13.37 -16.64
N LEU A 5 0.85 14.13 -15.77
CA LEU A 5 1.31 14.31 -14.41
C LEU A 5 0.10 14.72 -13.56
N ARG A 6 -0.03 14.05 -12.41
CA ARG A 6 -0.75 14.46 -11.19
C ARG A 6 -2.13 13.84 -10.98
N ILE A 7 -2.14 12.61 -10.48
CA ILE A 7 -2.63 12.27 -9.13
C ILE A 7 -1.71 11.13 -8.69
N PRO A 8 -1.22 11.07 -7.44
CA PRO A 8 -0.51 9.87 -7.08
C PRO A 8 -1.50 8.70 -7.17
N ASN A 9 -1.04 7.60 -7.76
CA ASN A 9 -1.90 6.57 -8.36
C ASN A 9 -2.65 5.81 -7.25
N VAL A 10 -3.75 6.38 -6.78
CA VAL A 10 -4.61 5.78 -5.77
C VAL A 10 -5.82 5.20 -6.48
N VAL A 11 -5.94 3.88 -6.41
CA VAL A 11 -7.17 3.21 -6.79
C VAL A 11 -8.05 3.17 -5.54
N TRP A 12 -8.83 4.23 -5.35
CA TRP A 12 -9.77 4.30 -4.24
C TRP A 12 -10.84 3.21 -4.38
N PRO A 13 -11.22 2.54 -3.28
CA PRO A 13 -12.36 1.65 -3.30
C PRO A 13 -13.67 2.37 -3.69
N GLU A 14 -14.53 1.68 -4.44
CA GLU A 14 -15.82 2.22 -4.91
C GLU A 14 -16.92 2.20 -3.85
N GLN A 15 -16.65 1.60 -2.68
CA GLN A 15 -17.63 1.43 -1.61
C GLN A 15 -17.04 1.90 -0.28
N SER A 16 -17.91 2.34 0.62
CA SER A 16 -17.50 2.67 1.99
C SER A 16 -17.21 1.41 2.79
N GLY A 17 -16.36 1.52 3.80
CA GLY A 17 -16.03 0.44 4.73
C GLY A 17 -14.55 0.45 5.13
N ILE A 18 -14.16 -0.62 5.83
CA ILE A 18 -12.79 -0.75 6.36
C ILE A 18 -11.93 -1.58 5.41
N TYR A 19 -10.80 -1.01 5.04
CA TYR A 19 -9.82 -1.58 4.13
C TYR A 19 -8.49 -1.80 4.83
N LYS A 20 -7.77 -2.85 4.46
CA LYS A 20 -6.32 -2.90 4.60
C LYS A 20 -5.71 -2.08 3.49
N VAL A 21 -4.67 -1.31 3.81
CA VAL A 21 -3.95 -0.48 2.85
C VAL A 21 -2.46 -0.77 2.93
N VAL A 22 -1.81 -0.79 1.76
CA VAL A 22 -0.34 -0.80 1.63
C VAL A 22 0.10 0.45 0.87
N GLN A 23 1.05 1.14 1.45
CA GLN A 23 1.73 2.31 0.92
C GLN A 23 2.99 1.86 0.17
N PHE A 24 3.03 2.11 -1.13
CA PHE A 24 4.20 1.88 -1.97
C PHE A 24 4.81 3.20 -2.44
N MET A 25 6.12 3.17 -2.70
CA MET A 25 6.85 4.22 -3.39
C MET A 25 7.47 3.61 -4.64
N ILE A 26 7.06 4.09 -5.80
CA ILE A 26 7.42 3.56 -7.12
C ILE A 26 8.15 4.65 -7.88
N GLU A 27 9.46 4.49 -8.04
CA GLU A 27 10.34 5.48 -8.70
C GLU A 27 10.18 6.90 -8.13
N GLY A 28 9.96 6.99 -6.80
CA GLY A 28 9.74 8.27 -6.10
C GLY A 28 8.29 8.77 -6.13
N VAL A 29 7.36 8.02 -6.72
CA VAL A 29 5.93 8.35 -6.76
C VAL A 29 5.16 7.53 -5.71
N PRO A 30 4.36 8.19 -4.84
CA PRO A 30 3.53 7.52 -3.85
C PRO A 30 2.34 6.77 -4.50
N TYR A 31 2.05 5.57 -4.00
CA TYR A 31 0.92 4.74 -4.44
C TYR A 31 0.23 4.09 -3.24
N LEU A 32 -1.11 4.01 -3.26
CA LEU A 32 -1.91 3.31 -2.25
C LEU A 32 -2.69 2.15 -2.91
N GLU A 33 -2.56 0.95 -2.36
CA GLU A 33 -3.37 -0.21 -2.77
C GLU A 33 -4.24 -0.65 -1.60
N PHE A 34 -5.53 -0.85 -1.87
CA PHE A 34 -6.53 -1.21 -0.88
C PHE A 34 -7.06 -2.61 -1.11
N ASN A 35 -7.45 -3.27 -0.03
CA ASN A 35 -8.30 -4.44 -0.07
C ASN A 35 -9.22 -4.46 1.14
N ARG A 36 -10.41 -5.05 1.05
CA ARG A 36 -11.32 -5.12 2.20
C ARG A 36 -10.63 -5.83 3.37
N LYS A 37 -10.90 -5.34 4.57
CA LYS A 37 -10.25 -5.80 5.81
C LYS A 37 -10.30 -7.32 5.97
N ASP A 38 -11.40 -7.96 5.60
CA ASP A 38 -11.64 -9.38 5.89
C ASP A 38 -11.29 -10.33 4.73
N GLU A 39 -10.82 -9.81 3.60
CA GLU A 39 -10.58 -10.64 2.41
C GLU A 39 -9.17 -11.24 2.35
N ILE A 40 -8.13 -10.44 2.61
CA ILE A 40 -6.73 -10.87 2.48
C ILE A 40 -5.79 -10.18 3.46
N TYR A 41 -4.59 -10.70 3.66
CA TYR A 41 -3.53 -10.07 4.47
C TYR A 41 -2.71 -9.04 3.66
N HIS A 42 -2.01 -8.12 4.33
CA HIS A 42 -1.13 -7.15 3.66
C HIS A 42 -0.09 -7.80 2.75
N GLY A 43 0.47 -8.95 3.16
CA GLY A 43 1.40 -9.72 2.33
C GLY A 43 0.81 -10.13 0.96
N GLN A 44 -0.49 -10.43 0.90
CA GLN A 44 -1.17 -10.77 -0.34
C GLN A 44 -1.48 -9.53 -1.19
N ILE A 45 -1.66 -8.36 -0.58
CA ILE A 45 -1.74 -7.08 -1.31
C ILE A 45 -0.42 -6.82 -2.05
N ILE A 46 0.71 -7.01 -1.35
CA ILE A 46 2.06 -6.89 -1.96
C ILE A 46 2.23 -7.87 -3.13
N ASP A 47 1.82 -9.13 -2.97
CA ASP A 47 1.93 -10.14 -4.04
C ASP A 47 1.15 -9.74 -5.30
N ARG A 48 -0.10 -9.31 -5.10
CA ARG A 48 -0.97 -8.88 -6.21
C ARG A 48 -0.38 -7.65 -6.89
N PHE A 49 0.09 -6.68 -6.12
CA PHE A 49 0.71 -5.48 -6.65
C PHE A 49 1.99 -5.81 -7.44
N ALA A 50 2.89 -6.63 -6.89
CA ALA A 50 4.10 -7.07 -7.58
C ALA A 50 3.78 -7.80 -8.90
N LYS A 51 2.79 -8.69 -8.90
CA LYS A 51 2.34 -9.38 -10.11
C LYS A 51 1.75 -8.42 -11.15
N LYS A 52 0.89 -7.49 -10.72
CA LYS A 52 0.27 -6.46 -11.58
C LYS A 52 1.34 -5.60 -12.27
N MET A 53 2.39 -5.24 -11.53
CA MET A 53 3.47 -4.38 -12.01
C MET A 53 4.65 -5.17 -12.62
N SER A 54 4.58 -6.51 -12.67
CA SER A 54 5.68 -7.39 -13.09
C SER A 54 7.01 -7.13 -12.34
N ILE A 55 6.91 -6.81 -11.04
CA ILE A 55 8.06 -6.54 -10.16
C ILE A 55 8.53 -7.85 -9.52
N GLN A 56 9.85 -8.09 -9.55
CA GLN A 56 10.44 -9.23 -8.84
C GLN A 56 10.49 -8.96 -7.33
N MET A 57 10.11 -9.97 -6.55
CA MET A 57 10.19 -9.94 -5.10
C MET A 57 11.30 -10.87 -4.58
N ILE A 58 11.86 -10.50 -3.44
CA ILE A 58 12.72 -11.33 -2.61
C ILE A 58 11.98 -11.63 -1.30
N VAL A 59 12.18 -12.85 -0.78
CA VAL A 59 11.63 -13.26 0.52
C VAL A 59 12.78 -13.35 1.51
N ARG A 60 12.69 -12.63 2.62
CA ARG A 60 13.63 -12.75 3.75
C ARG A 60 12.89 -13.29 4.95
N LYS A 61 13.49 -14.26 5.66
CA LYS A 61 12.97 -14.70 6.95
C LYS A 61 13.39 -13.70 8.02
N VAL A 62 12.41 -13.13 8.71
CA VAL A 62 12.63 -12.28 9.89
C VAL A 62 11.79 -12.86 11.01
N LYS A 63 12.42 -13.24 12.13
CA LYS A 63 11.74 -13.89 13.27
C LYS A 63 10.86 -15.10 12.85
N ASP A 64 11.42 -15.96 11.99
CA ASP A 64 10.74 -17.15 11.43
C ASP A 64 9.57 -16.89 10.46
N GLU A 65 9.25 -15.63 10.16
CA GLU A 65 8.22 -15.26 9.21
C GLU A 65 8.81 -14.81 7.85
N PRO A 66 8.25 -15.24 6.71
CA PRO A 66 8.70 -14.80 5.40
C PRO A 66 8.17 -13.39 5.09
N LEU A 67 9.04 -12.38 5.20
CA LEU A 67 8.76 -11.01 4.77
C LEU A 67 9.18 -10.80 3.32
N LYS A 68 8.32 -10.10 2.57
CA LYS A 68 8.48 -9.88 1.14
C LYS A 68 8.95 -8.45 0.88
N PHE A 69 9.97 -8.33 0.04
CA PHE A 69 10.53 -7.06 -0.37
C PHE A 69 10.65 -7.04 -1.90
N PHE A 70 10.65 -5.86 -2.48
CA PHE A 70 10.98 -5.73 -3.90
C PHE A 70 12.49 -5.89 -4.09
N LYS A 71 12.89 -6.62 -5.13
CA LYS A 71 14.30 -6.89 -5.43
C LYS A 71 15.07 -5.59 -5.71
N ASP A 72 14.46 -4.68 -6.47
CA ASP A 72 15.01 -3.36 -6.77
C ASP A 72 14.56 -2.34 -5.72
N GLY A 73 14.99 -2.55 -4.48
CA GLY A 73 14.57 -1.78 -3.29
C GLY A 73 14.86 -0.28 -3.35
N GLU A 74 15.68 0.19 -4.30
CA GLU A 74 15.89 1.61 -4.55
C GLU A 74 14.75 2.23 -5.36
N LYS A 75 14.21 1.49 -6.33
CA LYS A 75 13.12 1.92 -7.21
C LYS A 75 11.76 1.65 -6.63
N TYR A 76 11.60 0.52 -5.94
CA TYR A 76 10.33 0.10 -5.37
C TYR A 76 10.48 -0.09 -3.87
N LYS A 77 9.66 0.62 -3.10
CA LYS A 77 9.65 0.50 -1.63
C LYS A 77 8.25 0.28 -1.11
N ILE A 78 8.18 -0.46 -0.01
CA ILE A 78 7.01 -0.53 0.84
C ILE A 78 7.26 0.49 1.95
N GLN A 79 6.45 1.54 2.04
CA GLN A 79 6.65 2.63 3.00
C GLN A 79 5.77 2.54 4.23
N GLY A 80 4.59 1.92 4.11
CA GLY A 80 3.68 1.80 5.22
C GLY A 80 2.57 0.80 4.97
N MET A 81 1.93 0.38 6.06
CA MET A 81 0.81 -0.56 6.03
C MET A 81 -0.11 -0.28 7.21
N GLY A 82 -1.39 -0.54 7.01
CA GLY A 82 -2.37 -0.37 8.08
C GLY A 82 -3.78 -0.56 7.56
N TYR A 83 -4.70 0.23 8.10
CA TYR A 83 -6.10 0.24 7.76
C TYR A 83 -6.54 1.62 7.30
N CYS A 84 -7.62 1.64 6.53
CA CYS A 84 -8.34 2.84 6.12
C CYS A 84 -9.84 2.61 6.37
N ASP A 85 -10.48 3.43 7.19
CA ASP A 85 -11.93 3.52 7.25
C ASP A 85 -12.39 4.57 6.24
N LEU A 86 -13.05 4.13 5.16
CA LEU A 86 -13.46 4.98 4.05
C LEU A 86 -14.96 5.24 4.12
N ASN A 87 -15.33 6.51 4.22
CA ASN A 87 -16.70 6.97 4.13
C ASN A 87 -16.88 7.87 2.90
N LEU A 88 -17.41 7.31 1.81
CA LEU A 88 -17.61 8.02 0.55
C LEU A 88 -18.71 9.09 0.63
N MET A 89 -19.74 8.88 1.46
CA MET A 89 -20.81 9.86 1.63
C MET A 89 -20.30 11.14 2.29
N GLN A 90 -19.45 10.99 3.31
CA GLN A 90 -18.85 12.11 4.03
C GLN A 90 -17.55 12.61 3.41
N ARG A 91 -17.01 11.88 2.41
CA ARG A 91 -15.70 12.13 1.78
C ARG A 91 -14.55 12.12 2.81
N ILE A 92 -14.59 11.17 3.73
CA ILE A 92 -13.60 11.00 4.80
C ILE A 92 -12.86 9.67 4.58
N ALA A 93 -11.55 9.69 4.75
CA ALA A 93 -10.70 8.50 4.79
C ALA A 93 -9.80 8.58 6.03
N GLU A 94 -10.01 7.69 7.00
CA GLU A 94 -9.23 7.66 8.24
C GLU A 94 -8.22 6.53 8.20
N PHE A 95 -6.93 6.87 8.24
CA PHE A 95 -5.82 5.92 8.18
C PHE A 95 -5.27 5.63 9.57
N TYR A 96 -5.11 4.35 9.92
CA TYR A 96 -4.66 3.95 11.25
C TYR A 96 -4.01 2.56 11.29
N GLY A 97 -3.37 2.25 12.42
CA GLY A 97 -2.78 0.95 12.71
C GLY A 97 -1.47 0.66 11.98
N SER A 98 -1.03 -0.60 12.08
CA SER A 98 0.19 -1.12 11.50
C SER A 98 0.00 -2.57 11.03
N SER A 99 0.90 -3.06 10.19
CA SER A 99 0.97 -4.49 9.87
C SER A 99 1.78 -5.22 10.95
N GLN A 100 1.14 -6.14 11.69
CA GLN A 100 1.82 -6.91 12.75
C GLN A 100 3.00 -7.74 12.22
N HIS A 101 2.87 -8.35 11.04
CA HIS A 101 3.94 -9.14 10.44
C HIS A 101 5.12 -8.28 9.97
N TYR A 102 4.85 -7.10 9.42
CA TYR A 102 5.91 -6.26 8.84
C TYR A 102 6.51 -5.27 9.85
N ASP A 103 5.80 -4.99 10.95
CA ASP A 103 6.12 -3.96 11.95
C ASP A 103 6.33 -2.58 11.31
N ILE A 104 5.52 -2.27 10.29
CA ILE A 104 5.51 -0.99 9.58
C ILE A 104 4.11 -0.38 9.72
N SER A 105 4.07 0.85 10.19
CA SER A 105 2.86 1.68 10.30
C SER A 105 2.66 2.53 9.05
N ILE A 106 1.49 3.14 8.92
CA ILE A 106 1.21 4.16 7.90
C ILE A 106 2.21 5.33 8.04
N ASP A 107 2.87 5.69 6.95
CA ASP A 107 3.67 6.92 6.84
C ASP A 107 2.74 8.10 6.54
N GLN A 108 2.65 9.04 7.48
CA GLN A 108 1.78 10.22 7.36
C GLN A 108 2.22 11.15 6.23
N ARG A 109 3.52 11.25 5.94
CA ARG A 109 4.04 12.11 4.87
C ARG A 109 3.59 11.65 3.48
N HIS A 110 3.29 10.35 3.35
CA HIS A 110 2.73 9.78 2.13
C HIS A 110 1.25 10.19 1.95
N LEU A 111 0.55 10.48 3.04
CA LEU A 111 -0.84 10.96 3.01
C LEU A 111 -0.94 12.47 2.80
N GLU A 112 0.04 13.25 3.25
CA GLU A 112 0.10 14.72 3.11
C GLU A 112 0.28 15.24 1.66
N ILE A 113 0.41 14.32 0.68
CA ILE A 113 0.59 14.66 -0.75
C ILE A 113 -0.78 14.87 -1.46
N TYR A 114 -1.90 14.75 -0.74
CA TYR A 114 -3.27 14.89 -1.25
C TYR A 114 -4.08 15.89 -0.43
#